data_AF-A0A379UPY4-F1
#
_entry.id   AF-A0A379UPY4-F1
#
_cell.length_a   1.000
_cell.length_b   1.000
_cell.length_c   1.000
_cell.angle_alpha   90.00
_cell.angle_beta   90.00
_cell.angle_gamma   90.00
#
_symmetry.space_group_name_H-M   'P 1'
#
loop_
_entity.id
_entity.type
_entity.pdbx_description
1 polymer ?
#
loop_
_entity_poly.entity_id
_entity_poly.type
_entity_poly.pdbx_seq_one_letter_code
_entity_poly.pdbx_strand_id
1 'polypeptide(L)'
;MRTHTLFKVAVLTGLLALSGCASKVTQPDKYSGFLKNYSDLQETTSATGKPVLRWVDPHFNDSNYDSIVYNPITYYPVPKPTTQVGQQVLDKLLAYTNTKVKSAIEQRKPLVTTPGPRSLIFRGAITGVDTSKEGLPIL
;
A
#
# COMPACT_ATOMS: atom_id res chain seq x y z
N MET A 1 20.10 -34.23 -39.35
CA MET A 1 19.03 -33.31 -38.90
C MET A 1 18.38 -33.86 -37.63
N ARG A 2 18.97 -33.67 -36.44
CA ARG A 2 18.36 -34.12 -35.16
C ARG A 2 18.98 -33.50 -33.89
N THR A 3 19.74 -32.42 -34.03
CA THR A 3 20.48 -31.78 -32.92
C THR A 3 20.05 -30.33 -32.65
N HIS A 4 19.42 -29.66 -33.62
CA HIS A 4 18.94 -28.27 -33.45
C HIS A 4 17.62 -28.15 -32.68
N THR A 5 16.86 -29.23 -32.55
CA THR A 5 15.56 -29.24 -31.85
C THR A 5 15.71 -29.30 -30.33
N LEU A 6 16.81 -29.89 -29.84
CA LEU A 6 17.05 -30.05 -28.39
C LEU A 6 17.55 -28.76 -27.73
N PHE A 7 18.29 -27.92 -28.47
CA PHE A 7 18.86 -26.68 -27.91
C PHE A 7 17.82 -25.57 -27.70
N LYS A 8 16.70 -25.59 -28.44
CA LYS A 8 15.63 -24.58 -28.32
C LYS A 8 14.71 -24.81 -27.12
N VAL A 9 14.61 -26.05 -26.62
CA VAL A 9 13.75 -26.40 -25.49
C VAL A 9 14.37 -25.95 -24.16
N ALA A 10 15.70 -26.01 -24.02
CA ALA A 10 16.41 -25.62 -22.80
C ALA A 10 16.36 -24.09 -22.55
N VAL A 11 16.31 -23.28 -23.60
CA VAL A 11 16.26 -21.81 -23.47
C VAL A 11 14.85 -21.33 -23.05
N LEU A 12 13.79 -22.05 -23.42
CA LEU A 12 12.41 -21.67 -23.07
C LEU A 12 12.07 -21.94 -21.60
N THR A 13 12.70 -22.93 -20.96
CA THR A 13 12.45 -23.26 -19.55
C THR A 13 13.17 -22.32 -18.58
N GLY A 14 14.23 -21.64 -19.03
CA GLY A 14 14.99 -20.69 -18.21
C GLY A 14 14.27 -19.35 -17.97
N LEU A 15 13.40 -18.91 -18.89
CA LEU A 15 12.64 -17.65 -18.73
C LEU A 15 11.42 -17.76 -17.78
N LEU A 16 10.96 -18.98 -17.48
CA LEU A 16 9.84 -19.20 -16.55
C LEU A 16 10.27 -19.24 -15.07
N ALA A 17 11.57 -19.24 -14.78
CA ALA A 17 12.09 -19.30 -13.41
C ALA A 17 12.17 -17.93 -12.70
N LEU A 18 11.78 -16.83 -13.36
CA LEU A 18 11.87 -15.46 -12.81
C LEU A 18 10.55 -14.92 -12.23
N SER A 19 9.44 -15.65 -12.32
CA SER A 19 8.17 -15.25 -11.66
C SER A 19 8.13 -15.72 -10.20
N GLY A 20 9.10 -15.27 -9.42
CA GLY A 20 9.39 -15.80 -8.08
C GLY A 20 9.23 -14.81 -6.93
N CYS A 21 8.47 -13.73 -7.09
CA CYS A 21 7.96 -12.92 -5.98
C CYS A 21 6.51 -12.57 -6.29
N ALA A 22 5.60 -13.50 -6.02
CA ALA A 22 4.17 -13.22 -6.01
C ALA A 22 3.88 -12.32 -4.80
N SER A 23 4.21 -11.03 -4.90
CA SER A 23 3.78 -10.06 -3.92
C SER A 23 2.25 -9.94 -4.04
N LYS A 24 1.56 -10.35 -2.98
CA LYS A 24 0.11 -10.48 -2.98
C LYS A 24 -0.52 -9.12 -2.64
N VAL A 25 -1.30 -8.55 -3.54
CA VAL A 25 -2.20 -7.44 -3.20
C VAL A 25 -3.34 -7.95 -2.31
N THR A 26 -3.94 -7.06 -1.52
CA THR A 26 -5.09 -7.41 -0.66
C THR A 26 -6.21 -8.00 -1.51
N GLN A 27 -6.67 -9.19 -1.17
CA GLN A 27 -7.78 -9.84 -1.87
C GLN A 27 -9.12 -9.22 -1.49
N PRO A 28 -10.12 -9.21 -2.39
CA PRO A 28 -11.43 -8.59 -2.12
C PRO A 28 -12.13 -9.07 -0.85
N ASP A 29 -11.96 -10.33 -0.45
CA ASP A 29 -12.49 -10.89 0.80
C ASP A 29 -11.86 -10.31 2.06
N LYS A 30 -10.72 -9.60 1.92
CA LYS A 30 -9.98 -8.94 3.00
C LYS A 30 -10.12 -7.42 2.99
N TYR A 31 -11.00 -6.86 2.15
CA TYR A 31 -11.27 -5.43 2.17
C TYR A 31 -11.95 -5.02 3.48
N SER A 32 -11.41 -4.01 4.15
CA SER A 32 -11.89 -3.59 5.46
C SER A 32 -13.21 -2.80 5.41
N GLY A 33 -13.63 -2.36 4.23
CA GLY A 33 -14.78 -1.47 4.07
C GLY A 33 -14.48 0.01 4.32
N PHE A 34 -13.22 0.40 4.57
CA PHE A 34 -12.84 1.80 4.80
C PHE A 34 -13.11 2.71 3.59
N LEU A 35 -12.76 2.26 2.39
CA LEU A 35 -13.07 2.98 1.16
C LEU A 35 -14.53 2.79 0.77
N LYS A 36 -15.16 3.85 0.23
CA LYS A 36 -16.54 3.80 -0.26
C LYS A 36 -16.70 2.84 -1.44
N ASN A 37 -15.71 2.79 -2.31
CA ASN A 37 -15.69 1.91 -3.47
C ASN A 37 -14.29 1.32 -3.64
N TYR A 38 -14.20 0.00 -3.81
CA TYR A 38 -12.96 -0.71 -4.10
C TYR A 38 -12.86 -1.15 -5.56
N SER A 39 -13.96 -1.07 -6.33
CA SER A 39 -14.06 -1.61 -7.70
C SER A 39 -13.14 -0.89 -8.70
N ASP A 40 -12.82 0.37 -8.44
CA ASP A 40 -12.00 1.19 -9.33
C ASP A 40 -10.50 1.09 -9.01
N LEU A 41 -10.12 0.33 -7.96
CA LEU A 41 -8.73 0.13 -7.59
C LEU A 41 -8.02 -0.75 -8.62
N GLN A 42 -6.88 -0.26 -9.09
CA GLN A 42 -6.04 -0.98 -10.04
C GLN A 42 -4.71 -1.35 -9.39
N GLU A 43 -4.17 -2.50 -9.77
CA GLU A 43 -2.84 -2.89 -9.34
C GLU A 43 -1.78 -1.99 -10.00
N THR A 44 -0.86 -1.51 -9.18
CA THR A 44 0.25 -0.65 -9.59
C THR A 44 1.45 -0.94 -8.69
N THR A 45 2.60 -0.36 -8.99
CA THR A 45 3.81 -0.57 -8.21
C THR A 45 4.04 0.60 -7.24
N SER A 46 4.51 0.30 -6.04
CA SER A 46 5.00 1.30 -5.09
C SER A 46 6.37 1.82 -5.50
N ALA A 47 6.83 2.91 -4.88
CA ALA A 47 8.19 3.42 -5.07
C ALA A 47 9.27 2.39 -4.66
N THR A 48 8.92 1.40 -3.83
CA THR A 48 9.83 0.34 -3.37
C THR A 48 9.68 -0.97 -4.16
N GLY A 49 8.91 -0.97 -5.25
CA GLY A 49 8.75 -2.15 -6.11
C GLY A 49 7.67 -3.15 -5.67
N LYS A 50 6.96 -2.90 -4.57
CA LYS A 50 5.86 -3.77 -4.12
C LYS A 50 4.56 -3.45 -4.87
N PRO A 51 3.77 -4.44 -5.31
CA PRO A 51 2.46 -4.20 -5.89
C PRO A 51 1.51 -3.65 -4.83
N VAL A 52 0.71 -2.69 -5.22
CA VAL A 52 -0.28 -2.00 -4.39
C VAL A 52 -1.53 -1.72 -5.22
N LEU A 53 -2.67 -1.64 -4.56
CA LEU A 53 -3.91 -1.20 -5.20
C LEU A 53 -4.04 0.32 -5.08
N ARG A 54 -4.25 1.00 -6.21
CA ARG A 54 -4.39 2.46 -6.25
C ARG A 54 -5.46 2.86 -7.26
N TRP A 55 -6.21 3.90 -6.91
CA TRP A 55 -7.07 4.63 -7.84
C TRP A 55 -6.75 6.12 -7.72
N VAL A 56 -6.80 6.82 -8.85
CA VAL A 56 -6.63 8.27 -8.94
C VAL A 56 -7.75 8.78 -9.83
N ASP A 57 -8.45 9.82 -9.39
CA ASP A 57 -9.47 10.48 -10.21
C ASP A 57 -8.81 10.99 -11.52
N PRO A 58 -9.34 10.67 -12.71
CA PRO A 58 -8.78 11.14 -13.98
C PRO A 58 -8.68 12.67 -14.11
N HIS A 59 -9.49 13.42 -13.36
CA HIS A 59 -9.48 14.89 -13.32
C HIS A 59 -8.65 15.44 -12.16
N PHE A 60 -7.99 14.58 -11.39
CA PHE A 60 -7.12 15.01 -10.31
C PHE A 60 -5.94 15.83 -10.87
N ASN A 61 -5.80 17.05 -10.36
CA ASN A 61 -4.66 17.90 -10.63
C ASN A 61 -4.14 18.51 -9.32
N ASP A 62 -2.89 18.19 -8.97
CA ASP A 62 -2.25 18.67 -7.76
C ASP A 62 -2.14 20.21 -7.70
N SER A 63 -2.03 20.88 -8.86
CA SER A 63 -1.94 22.35 -8.91
C SER A 63 -3.24 23.05 -8.53
N ASN A 64 -4.36 22.33 -8.48
CA ASN A 64 -5.64 22.87 -7.99
C ASN A 64 -5.67 22.99 -6.46
N TYR A 65 -4.66 22.48 -5.76
CA TYR A 65 -4.59 22.49 -4.30
C TYR A 65 -3.34 23.22 -3.81
N ASP A 66 -3.51 24.12 -2.84
CA ASP A 66 -2.42 24.90 -2.23
C ASP A 66 -2.04 24.43 -0.83
N SER A 67 -2.92 23.68 -0.18
CA SER A 67 -2.81 23.29 1.22
C SER A 67 -3.37 21.90 1.44
N ILE A 68 -2.93 21.25 2.52
CA ILE A 68 -3.42 19.93 2.91
C ILE A 68 -3.95 19.99 4.33
N VAL A 69 -5.17 19.47 4.54
CA VAL A 69 -5.72 19.21 5.86
C VAL A 69 -5.37 17.78 6.22
N TYR A 70 -4.55 17.60 7.25
CA TYR A 70 -4.13 16.29 7.72
C TYR A 70 -5.07 15.77 8.80
N ASN A 71 -5.87 14.76 8.48
CA ASN A 71 -6.60 14.00 9.49
C ASN A 71 -5.72 12.83 9.95
N PRO A 72 -5.49 12.68 11.27
CA PRO A 72 -4.70 11.58 11.80
C PRO A 72 -5.21 10.23 11.32
N ILE A 73 -4.26 9.36 10.99
CA ILE A 73 -4.53 7.98 10.62
C ILE A 73 -5.04 7.24 11.85
N THR A 74 -6.09 6.45 11.67
CA THR A 74 -6.70 5.59 12.69
C THR A 74 -6.73 4.15 12.23
N TYR A 75 -7.10 3.21 13.10
CA TYR A 75 -7.38 1.84 12.67
C TYR A 75 -8.83 1.67 12.22
N TYR A 76 -9.04 0.90 11.15
CA TYR A 76 -10.39 0.55 10.70
C TYR A 76 -10.46 -0.87 10.08
N PRO A 77 -11.24 -1.80 10.66
CA PRO A 77 -12.01 -1.66 11.90
C PRO A 77 -11.09 -1.53 13.13
N VAL A 78 -11.67 -1.19 14.28
CA VAL A 78 -10.92 -1.12 15.55
C VAL A 78 -10.26 -2.48 15.82
N PRO A 79 -8.94 -2.55 15.99
CA PRO A 79 -8.21 -3.80 16.11
C PRO A 79 -8.50 -4.39 17.48
N LYS A 80 -8.58 -5.71 17.54
CA LYS A 80 -8.60 -6.45 18.81
C LYS A 80 -7.16 -6.87 19.11
N PRO A 81 -6.54 -6.37 20.20
CA PRO A 81 -5.20 -6.80 20.59
C PRO A 81 -5.14 -8.32 20.76
N THR A 82 -4.05 -8.92 20.33
CA THR A 82 -3.77 -10.34 20.49
C THR A 82 -2.46 -10.54 21.25
N THR A 83 -2.15 -11.78 21.62
CA THR A 83 -0.84 -12.11 22.21
C THR A 83 0.33 -11.83 21.26
N GLN A 84 0.10 -11.94 19.94
CA GLN A 84 1.11 -11.69 18.91
C GLN A 84 1.26 -10.20 18.58
N VAL A 85 0.17 -9.43 18.65
CA VAL A 85 0.15 -7.97 18.45
C VAL A 85 -0.61 -7.32 19.59
N GLY A 86 0.13 -6.96 20.65
CA GLY A 86 -0.41 -6.28 21.82
C GLY A 86 -0.73 -4.81 21.55
N GLN A 87 -1.51 -4.19 22.45
CA GLN A 87 -1.94 -2.79 22.35
C GLN A 87 -0.74 -1.83 22.21
N GLN A 88 0.33 -2.05 22.98
CA GLN A 88 1.52 -1.19 22.91
C GLN A 88 2.18 -1.20 21.53
N VAL A 89 2.15 -2.33 20.81
CA VAL A 89 2.66 -2.43 19.44
C VAL A 89 1.76 -1.65 18.49
N LEU A 90 0.44 -1.80 18.63
CA LEU A 90 -0.55 -1.04 17.85
C LEU A 90 -0.40 0.47 18.05
N ASP A 91 -0.20 0.92 19.28
CA ASP A 91 -0.04 2.34 19.61
C ASP A 91 1.25 2.90 19.01
N LYS A 92 2.37 2.18 19.16
CA LYS A 92 3.65 2.57 18.57
C LYS A 92 3.58 2.62 17.05
N LEU A 93 2.94 1.62 16.42
CA LEU A 93 2.76 1.56 14.97
C LEU A 93 1.91 2.74 14.48
N LEU A 94 0.81 3.06 15.19
CA LEU A 94 -0.06 4.16 14.84
C LEU A 94 0.66 5.51 14.98
N ALA A 95 1.37 5.72 16.08
CA ALA A 95 2.15 6.93 16.33
C ALA A 95 3.24 7.10 15.26
N TYR A 96 4.03 6.05 15.00
CA TYR A 96 5.07 6.06 13.97
C TYR A 96 4.51 6.40 12.59
N THR A 97 3.40 5.75 12.20
CA THR A 97 2.77 5.96 10.90
C THR A 97 2.26 7.39 10.77
N ASN A 98 1.59 7.92 11.79
CA ASN A 98 1.14 9.31 11.80
C ASN A 98 2.32 10.28 11.66
N THR A 99 3.39 10.10 12.44
CA THR A 99 4.57 10.97 12.38
C THR A 99 5.22 10.96 10.99
N LYS A 100 5.46 9.78 10.41
CA LYS A 100 6.13 9.66 9.12
C LYS A 100 5.29 10.18 7.97
N VAL A 101 4.00 9.85 7.94
CA VAL A 101 3.10 10.31 6.88
C VAL A 101 2.88 11.81 6.97
N LYS A 102 2.64 12.35 8.17
CA LYS A 102 2.48 13.80 8.36
C LYS A 102 3.72 14.56 7.87
N SER A 103 4.91 14.12 8.28
CA SER A 103 6.17 14.74 7.85
C SER A 103 6.38 14.68 6.33
N ALA A 104 6.06 13.55 5.68
CA ALA A 104 6.16 13.43 4.22
C ALA A 104 5.16 14.33 3.48
N ILE A 105 3.98 14.58 4.07
CA ILE A 105 2.97 15.48 3.51
C ILE A 105 3.40 16.95 3.67
N GLU A 106 3.92 17.32 4.84
CA GLU A 106 4.44 18.68 5.14
C GLU A 106 5.54 19.11 4.15
N GLN A 107 6.32 18.16 3.64
CA GLN A 107 7.35 18.41 2.62
C GLN A 107 6.77 18.76 1.24
N ARG A 108 5.49 18.46 0.97
CA ARG A 108 4.86 18.70 -0.34
C ARG A 108 4.07 20.00 -0.40
N LYS A 109 3.24 20.25 0.61
CA LYS A 109 2.37 21.44 0.70
C LYS A 109 2.17 21.82 2.17
N PRO A 110 1.87 23.09 2.48
CA PRO A 110 1.61 23.53 3.84
C PRO A 110 0.41 22.77 4.44
N LEU A 111 0.57 22.35 5.70
CA LEU A 111 -0.53 21.80 6.48
C LEU A 111 -1.37 22.91 7.10
N VAL A 112 -2.68 22.79 6.98
CA VAL A 112 -3.65 23.71 7.58
C VAL A 112 -4.64 22.93 8.45
N THR A 113 -5.11 23.56 9.53
CA THR A 113 -6.07 22.97 10.47
C THR A 113 -7.52 23.15 10.01
N THR A 114 -7.82 24.27 9.33
CA THR A 114 -9.14 24.57 8.79
C THR A 114 -9.13 24.44 7.27
N PRO A 115 -10.02 23.63 6.66
CA PRO A 115 -10.11 23.52 5.21
C PRO A 115 -10.49 24.85 4.56
N GLY A 116 -9.74 25.27 3.55
CA GLY A 116 -10.08 26.34 2.63
C GLY A 116 -10.63 25.82 1.30
N PRO A 117 -10.98 26.72 0.35
CA PRO A 117 -11.56 26.35 -0.95
C PRO A 117 -10.66 25.45 -1.82
N ARG A 118 -9.35 25.46 -1.56
CA ARG A 118 -8.31 24.74 -2.32
C ARG A 118 -7.52 23.77 -1.45
N SER A 119 -8.09 23.35 -0.33
CA SER A 119 -7.45 22.39 0.57
C SER A 119 -7.76 20.95 0.17
N LEU A 120 -6.72 20.13 0.07
CA LEU A 120 -6.86 18.68 -0.07
C LEU A 120 -7.01 18.05 1.32
N ILE A 121 -8.03 17.23 1.52
CA ILE A 121 -8.26 16.56 2.81
C ILE A 121 -7.65 15.15 2.76
N PHE A 122 -6.59 14.95 3.51
CA PHE A 122 -5.99 13.62 3.68
C PHE A 122 -6.80 12.78 4.66
N ARG A 123 -7.15 11.56 4.26
CA ARG A 123 -7.80 10.55 5.11
C ARG A 123 -7.11 9.22 4.93
N GLY A 124 -6.51 8.70 6.00
CA GLY A 124 -5.85 7.40 6.00
C GLY A 124 -6.35 6.51 7.14
N ALA A 125 -6.31 5.21 6.92
CA ALA A 125 -6.56 4.22 7.96
C ALA A 125 -5.59 3.03 7.81
N ILE A 126 -5.19 2.45 8.93
CA ILE A 126 -4.55 1.13 8.98
C ILE A 126 -5.67 0.09 9.05
N THR A 127 -5.76 -0.76 8.03
CA THR A 127 -6.91 -1.66 7.85
C THR A 127 -6.63 -3.12 8.18
N GLY A 128 -5.38 -3.42 8.51
CA GLY A 128 -4.94 -4.72 8.96
C GLY A 128 -3.47 -4.65 9.37
N VAL A 129 -3.08 -5.52 10.28
CA VAL A 129 -1.67 -5.77 10.61
C VAL A 129 -1.45 -7.24 10.34
N ASP A 130 -0.80 -7.53 9.21
CA ASP A 130 -0.43 -8.89 8.86
C ASP A 130 0.93 -9.21 9.50
N THR A 131 0.99 -10.33 10.22
CA THR A 131 2.21 -10.87 10.82
C THR A 131 2.66 -12.16 10.13
N SER A 132 1.98 -12.55 9.04
CA SER A 132 2.42 -13.62 8.19
C SER A 132 3.81 -13.28 7.66
N LYS A 133 4.69 -14.26 7.77
CA LYS A 133 6.07 -14.14 7.33
C LYS A 133 6.02 -13.97 5.81
N GLU A 134 6.28 -12.76 5.30
CA GLU A 134 6.74 -12.61 3.91
C GLU A 134 7.95 -13.54 3.81
N GLY A 135 7.82 -14.60 2.99
CA GLY A 135 8.61 -15.83 3.09
C GLY A 135 10.06 -15.58 3.50
N LEU A 136 10.42 -16.01 4.71
CA LEU A 136 11.82 -16.21 5.04
C LEU A 136 12.36 -17.19 4.00
N PRO A 137 13.32 -16.82 3.14
CA PRO A 137 14.18 -17.84 2.60
C PRO A 137 14.88 -18.44 3.82
N ILE A 138 14.47 -19.64 4.19
CA ILE A 138 15.33 -20.53 4.94
C ILE A 138 16.60 -20.67 4.10
N LEU A 139 17.66 -20.00 4.55
CA LEU A 139 19.03 -20.27 4.10
C LEU A 139 19.40 -21.71 4.47
#